data_AF-B4WI39-F1
#
_entry.id   AF-B4WI39-F1
#
_cell.length_a   1.000
_cell.length_b   1.000
_cell.length_c   1.000
_cell.angle_alpha   90.00
_cell.angle_beta   90.00
_cell.angle_gamma   90.00
#
_symmetry.space_group_name_H-M   'P 1'
#
loop_
_entity.id
_entity.type
_entity.pdbx_description
1 polymer ?
#
loop_
_entity_poly.entity_id
_entity_poly.type
_entity_poly.pdbx_seq_one_letter_code
_entity_poly.pdbx_strand_id
1 'polypeptide(L)'
;MKSLSNDALVPGNENANARAEVYKQVTPNKVNPVPRSDMTNALKHSGMKLEAVKQGINKGNWQFFGAAVNQELKVDDVVKKIGSGQLWVVNSRRRNGLIVLRKFHAEFAGPGAAVGGLIDDDVVDVIPIGNLSLLAPDSHEDHQNAIKIRLQWIRLTQNFTDQPEPADRARMILEQFKTYFDQATVDLVSDDAFAMLVGVLPQTVHRVRSEFV
;
A
#
# COMPACT_ATOMS: atom_id res chain seq x y z
N MET A 1 -73.54 -14.22 3.31
CA MET A 1 -73.56 -13.11 2.34
C MET A 1 -72.34 -12.23 2.59
N LYS A 2 -71.46 -12.17 1.59
CA LYS A 2 -70.35 -11.23 1.32
C LYS A 2 -69.27 -10.96 2.39
N SER A 3 -68.11 -11.55 2.07
CA SER A 3 -66.73 -11.19 2.37
C SER A 3 -66.39 -9.71 2.17
N LEU A 4 -65.49 -9.19 3.00
CA LEU A 4 -64.61 -8.07 2.66
C LEU A 4 -63.17 -8.40 3.11
N SER A 5 -62.27 -7.96 2.25
CA SER A 5 -60.94 -8.49 1.98
C SER A 5 -59.84 -7.72 2.70
N ASN A 6 -58.66 -8.33 2.74
CA ASN A 6 -57.36 -7.75 3.09
C ASN A 6 -57.09 -6.41 2.41
N ASP A 7 -56.42 -5.49 3.10
CA ASP A 7 -55.05 -5.07 2.74
C ASP A 7 -54.50 -4.06 3.76
N ALA A 8 -53.45 -4.48 4.45
CA ALA A 8 -52.63 -3.62 5.30
C ALA A 8 -51.57 -2.93 4.43
N LEU A 9 -51.50 -1.60 4.52
CA LEU A 9 -50.49 -0.77 3.87
C LEU A 9 -49.08 -1.12 4.37
N VAL A 10 -48.30 -1.75 3.50
CA VAL A 10 -46.82 -1.76 3.52
C VAL A 10 -46.36 -0.62 2.61
N PRO A 11 -45.54 0.36 3.06
CA PRO A 11 -44.85 1.23 2.14
C PRO A 11 -43.69 0.47 1.49
N GLY A 12 -43.78 0.33 0.17
CA GLY A 12 -42.85 -0.39 -0.68
C GLY A 12 -41.45 0.24 -0.75
N ASN A 13 -40.49 -0.67 -0.90
CA ASN A 13 -39.11 -0.46 -1.27
C ASN A 13 -39.00 0.17 -2.68
N GLU A 14 -38.64 1.46 -2.76
CA GLU A 14 -38.32 2.15 -4.03
C GLU A 14 -36.86 2.63 -4.13
N ASN A 15 -35.94 2.15 -3.28
CA ASN A 15 -34.53 2.61 -3.32
C ASN A 15 -33.50 1.53 -3.70
N ALA A 16 -33.93 0.36 -4.15
CA ALA A 16 -33.01 -0.73 -4.51
C ALA A 16 -32.44 -0.68 -5.94
N ASN A 17 -32.95 0.17 -6.84
CA ASN A 17 -32.58 0.11 -8.27
C ASN A 17 -31.67 1.24 -8.80
N ALA A 18 -31.22 2.18 -7.96
CA ALA A 18 -30.33 3.26 -8.42
C ALA A 18 -28.81 2.98 -8.26
N ARG A 19 -28.41 1.86 -7.63
CA ARG A 19 -26.99 1.53 -7.36
C ARG A 19 -26.39 0.46 -8.26
N ALA A 20 -27.18 -0.18 -9.14
CA ALA A 20 -26.72 -1.28 -9.98
C ALA A 20 -26.23 -0.86 -11.39
N GLU A 21 -26.35 0.41 -11.78
CA GLU A 21 -26.09 0.86 -13.16
C GLU A 21 -24.78 1.62 -13.38
N VAL A 22 -23.98 1.86 -12.34
CA VAL A 22 -22.71 2.61 -12.46
C VAL A 22 -21.50 1.70 -12.77
N TYR A 23 -21.64 0.37 -12.71
CA TYR A 23 -20.53 -0.58 -12.89
C TYR A 23 -20.43 -1.24 -14.27
N LYS A 24 -21.02 -0.65 -15.31
CA LYS A 24 -20.81 -1.09 -16.69
C LYS A 24 -20.45 0.10 -17.57
N GLN A 25 -19.18 0.53 -17.54
CA GLN A 25 -18.50 1.20 -18.66
C GLN A 25 -17.07 1.64 -18.28
N VAL A 26 -16.13 0.69 -18.23
CA VAL A 26 -14.73 0.96 -18.58
C VAL A 26 -14.14 -0.30 -19.21
N THR A 27 -14.29 -0.44 -20.53
CA THR A 27 -13.46 -1.37 -21.31
C THR A 27 -12.13 -0.67 -21.63
N PRO A 28 -10.97 -1.33 -21.48
CA PRO A 28 -9.70 -0.73 -21.88
C PRO A 28 -9.67 -0.62 -23.42
N ASN A 29 -9.51 0.61 -23.91
CA ASN A 29 -9.33 0.90 -25.33
C ASN A 29 -8.04 0.22 -25.84
N LYS A 30 -8.20 -0.62 -26.87
CA LYS A 30 -7.09 -1.14 -27.68
C LYS A 30 -6.47 0.01 -28.47
N VAL A 31 -5.20 0.30 -28.25
CA VAL A 31 -4.40 1.15 -29.14
C VAL A 31 -3.38 0.26 -29.87
N ASN A 32 -3.46 0.24 -31.19
CA ASN A 32 -2.52 -0.47 -32.08
C ASN A 32 -1.16 0.24 -32.11
N PRO A 33 -0.04 -0.51 -32.27
CA PRO A 33 1.30 0.06 -32.32
C PRO A 33 1.63 0.65 -33.70
N VAL A 34 2.45 1.71 -33.73
CA VAL A 34 3.07 2.29 -34.94
C VAL A 34 4.59 2.01 -34.91
N PRO A 35 5.27 1.73 -36.04
CA PRO A 35 6.58 1.06 -36.06
C PRO A 35 7.82 1.97 -36.25
N ARG A 36 8.96 1.46 -35.72
CA ARG A 36 10.40 1.58 -36.07
C ARG A 36 10.97 2.93 -36.58
N SER A 37 12.07 3.40 -35.99
CA SER A 37 13.47 3.11 -36.42
C SER A 37 14.51 4.02 -35.73
N ASP A 38 15.66 3.42 -35.39
CA ASP A 38 17.03 3.96 -35.36
C ASP A 38 17.34 5.34 -34.74
N MET A 39 18.13 5.33 -33.66
CA MET A 39 19.36 6.15 -33.62
C MET A 39 20.34 5.65 -32.54
N THR A 40 21.48 5.19 -33.03
CA THR A 40 22.72 4.88 -32.30
C THR A 40 23.51 6.16 -32.01
N ASN A 41 24.32 6.09 -30.95
CA ASN A 41 25.53 6.88 -30.67
C ASN A 41 25.39 8.35 -30.25
N ALA A 42 25.78 8.64 -28.99
CA ALA A 42 26.63 9.79 -28.65
C ALA A 42 27.19 9.70 -27.21
N LEU A 43 28.51 9.46 -27.10
CA LEU A 43 29.50 10.16 -26.23
C LEU A 43 29.31 10.03 -24.69
N LYS A 44 30.04 9.19 -23.96
CA LYS A 44 31.47 9.26 -23.55
C LYS A 44 32.01 10.65 -23.15
N HIS A 45 32.50 10.69 -21.90
CA HIS A 45 33.42 11.62 -21.24
C HIS A 45 32.84 12.90 -20.59
N SER A 46 32.78 12.91 -19.25
CA SER A 46 33.68 13.76 -18.45
C SER A 46 33.66 13.31 -16.99
N GLY A 47 34.84 13.17 -16.40
CA GLY A 47 35.00 12.92 -14.97
C GLY A 47 34.93 14.23 -14.19
N MET A 48 34.23 14.21 -13.06
CA MET A 48 34.49 15.14 -11.96
C MET A 48 34.24 14.42 -10.63
N LYS A 49 35.32 14.38 -9.84
CA LYS A 49 35.40 13.96 -8.46
C LYS A 49 34.82 15.09 -7.61
N LEU A 50 33.87 14.83 -6.73
CA LEU A 50 33.49 15.78 -5.68
C LEU A 50 33.25 15.06 -4.36
N GLU A 51 33.95 15.60 -3.38
CA GLU A 51 34.20 15.16 -2.02
C GLU A 51 32.93 15.02 -1.16
N ALA A 52 33.04 14.13 -0.19
CA ALA A 52 32.01 13.78 0.77
C ALA A 52 31.65 14.95 1.69
N VAL A 53 30.37 15.33 1.71
CA VAL A 53 29.78 16.15 2.78
C VAL A 53 29.12 15.21 3.78
N LYS A 54 29.81 14.96 4.90
CA LYS A 54 29.25 14.34 6.09
C LYS A 54 28.42 15.38 6.85
N GLN A 55 27.11 15.29 6.75
CA GLN A 55 26.17 15.83 7.75
C GLN A 55 25.09 14.75 7.89
N GLY A 56 25.11 13.93 8.94
CA GLY A 56 24.74 14.38 10.27
C GLY A 56 23.25 14.12 10.52
N ILE A 57 22.75 12.93 10.15
CA ILE A 57 21.41 12.49 10.55
C ILE A 57 21.50 12.14 12.03
N ASN A 58 20.91 13.01 12.85
CA ASN A 58 20.74 12.83 14.27
C ASN A 58 19.98 11.52 14.51
N LYS A 59 20.71 10.49 14.98
CA LYS A 59 20.13 9.21 15.39
C LYS A 59 19.32 9.43 16.67
N GLY A 60 18.09 9.89 16.50
CA GLY A 60 17.07 9.77 17.53
C GLY A 60 16.88 8.29 17.83
N ASN A 61 17.19 7.91 19.06
CA ASN A 61 17.10 6.54 19.56
C ASN A 61 15.61 6.16 19.73
N TRP A 62 14.94 5.81 18.64
CA TRP A 62 13.58 5.27 18.64
C TRP A 62 13.67 3.75 18.56
N GLN A 63 13.67 3.09 19.72
CA GLN A 63 13.52 1.63 19.78
C GLN A 63 12.03 1.27 19.81
N PHE A 64 11.40 1.15 18.65
CA PHE A 64 10.03 0.63 18.54
C PHE A 64 9.88 -0.35 17.37
N PHE A 65 9.34 -1.52 17.69
CA PHE A 65 8.89 -2.68 16.89
C PHE A 65 9.92 -3.65 16.28
N GLY A 66 9.90 -4.87 16.85
CA GLY A 66 9.81 -6.13 16.10
C GLY A 66 10.95 -6.47 15.15
N ALA A 67 11.84 -7.36 15.58
CA ALA A 67 12.89 -7.92 14.77
C ALA A 67 12.39 -8.56 13.45
N ALA A 68 13.04 -8.15 12.36
CA ALA A 68 13.25 -8.86 11.09
C ALA A 68 12.08 -9.70 10.54
N VAL A 69 11.31 -9.12 9.62
CA VAL A 69 10.54 -9.88 8.64
C VAL A 69 11.28 -9.84 7.30
N ASN A 70 12.16 -10.80 7.02
CA ASN A 70 12.56 -11.10 5.63
C ASN A 70 13.44 -12.35 5.55
N GLN A 71 13.21 -13.14 4.49
CA GLN A 71 14.09 -14.26 4.09
C GLN A 71 15.04 -13.93 2.93
N GLU A 72 14.95 -12.75 2.28
CA GLU A 72 15.90 -12.33 1.21
C GLU A 72 16.58 -10.96 1.42
N LEU A 73 15.97 -9.97 2.10
CA LEU A 73 16.56 -8.64 2.33
C LEU A 73 16.51 -8.22 3.81
N LYS A 74 17.63 -7.88 4.45
CA LYS A 74 17.57 -7.39 5.84
C LYS A 74 16.86 -6.03 5.91
N VAL A 75 16.16 -5.74 7.02
CA VAL A 75 15.45 -4.45 7.24
C VAL A 75 16.39 -3.27 6.99
N ASP A 76 17.63 -3.32 7.51
CA ASP A 76 18.65 -2.29 7.30
C ASP A 76 18.96 -2.04 5.82
N ASP A 77 18.89 -3.07 4.97
CA ASP A 77 19.15 -2.95 3.54
C ASP A 77 17.95 -2.35 2.81
N VAL A 78 16.73 -2.59 3.30
CA VAL A 78 15.51 -1.93 2.83
C VAL A 78 15.58 -0.44 3.17
N VAL A 79 15.86 -0.08 4.42
CA VAL A 79 16.01 1.33 4.85
C VAL A 79 17.06 2.04 4.01
N LYS A 80 18.23 1.44 3.78
CA LYS A 80 19.27 2.00 2.90
C LYS A 80 18.80 2.19 1.46
N LYS A 81 18.02 1.25 0.92
CA LYS A 81 17.47 1.34 -0.44
C LYS A 81 16.44 2.46 -0.54
N ILE A 82 15.53 2.58 0.42
CA ILE A 82 14.54 3.66 0.45
C ILE A 82 15.21 5.03 0.61
N GLY A 83 16.18 5.12 1.53
CA GLY A 83 16.96 6.34 1.78
C GLY A 83 18.03 6.66 0.73
N SER A 84 18.18 5.88 -0.34
CA SER A 84 19.20 6.14 -1.38
C SER A 84 18.84 7.31 -2.31
N GLY A 85 17.60 7.82 -2.23
CA GLY A 85 17.07 8.80 -3.17
C GLY A 85 16.66 8.21 -4.52
N GLN A 86 16.76 6.88 -4.69
CA GLN A 86 16.28 6.17 -5.89
C GLN A 86 14.88 5.61 -5.66
N LEU A 87 14.08 5.60 -6.73
CA LEU A 87 12.77 4.95 -6.72
C LEU A 87 12.91 3.45 -7.00
N TRP A 88 12.24 2.66 -6.17
CA TRP A 88 12.14 1.21 -6.29
C TRP A 88 10.68 0.80 -6.46
N VAL A 89 10.48 -0.41 -6.97
CA VAL A 89 9.15 -1.00 -7.18
C VAL A 89 9.05 -2.28 -6.35
N VAL A 90 7.99 -2.39 -5.55
CA VAL A 90 7.65 -3.64 -4.86
C VAL A 90 7.31 -4.70 -5.91
N ASN A 91 7.94 -5.87 -5.85
CA ASN A 91 7.80 -6.91 -6.87
C ASN A 91 6.35 -7.39 -7.01
N SER A 92 5.71 -7.08 -8.14
CA SER A 92 4.30 -7.40 -8.41
C SER A 92 3.99 -8.89 -8.52
N ARG A 93 5.00 -9.75 -8.68
CA ARG A 93 4.84 -11.20 -8.86
C ARG A 93 4.84 -11.99 -7.56
N ARG A 94 4.92 -11.31 -6.40
CA ARG A 94 5.02 -11.93 -5.08
C ARG A 94 3.94 -11.36 -4.16
N ARG A 95 3.52 -12.17 -3.17
CA ARG A 95 2.72 -11.70 -2.03
C ARG A 95 3.64 -11.01 -1.03
N ASN A 96 3.97 -9.77 -1.32
CA ASN A 96 4.86 -8.97 -0.50
C ASN A 96 4.39 -7.51 -0.43
N GLY A 97 4.98 -6.76 0.48
CA GLY A 97 4.70 -5.34 0.62
C GLY A 97 5.63 -4.68 1.61
N LEU A 98 5.50 -3.37 1.70
CA LEU A 98 6.25 -2.54 2.63
C LEU A 98 5.27 -1.61 3.34
N ILE A 99 5.25 -1.64 4.66
CA ILE A 99 4.62 -0.57 5.42
C ILE A 99 5.66 0.53 5.60
N VAL A 100 5.34 1.73 5.13
CA VAL A 100 6.19 2.90 5.24
C VAL A 100 5.70 3.71 6.44
N LEU A 101 6.55 3.88 7.45
CA LEU A 101 6.23 4.61 8.67
C LEU A 101 6.66 6.06 8.54
N ARG A 102 5.71 6.96 8.79
CA ARG A 102 5.91 8.40 8.86
C ARG A 102 5.62 8.86 10.29
N LYS A 103 5.90 10.12 10.57
CA LYS A 103 5.83 10.66 11.94
C LYS A 103 4.45 10.46 12.61
N PHE A 104 3.36 10.50 11.85
CA PHE A 104 1.99 10.48 12.40
C PHE A 104 1.06 9.45 11.77
N HIS A 105 1.52 8.71 10.76
CA HIS A 105 0.72 7.71 10.05
C HIS A 105 1.63 6.69 9.38
N ALA A 106 1.01 5.62 8.88
CA ALA A 106 1.68 4.64 8.05
C ALA A 106 0.98 4.49 6.70
N GLU A 107 1.72 4.01 5.69
CA GLU A 107 1.18 3.74 4.36
C GLU A 107 1.62 2.37 3.87
N PHE A 108 0.69 1.58 3.34
CA PHE A 108 1.02 0.29 2.76
C PHE A 108 1.39 0.40 1.27
N ALA A 109 2.59 -0.05 0.91
CA ALA A 109 3.06 -0.21 -0.46
C ALA A 109 2.95 -1.69 -0.82
N GLY A 110 1.83 -2.05 -1.45
CA GLY A 110 1.65 -3.40 -1.95
C GLY A 110 2.41 -3.66 -3.26
N PRO A 111 2.22 -4.85 -3.85
CA PRO A 111 2.92 -5.24 -5.06
C PRO A 111 2.68 -4.26 -6.21
N GLY A 112 3.75 -3.99 -6.95
CA GLY A 112 3.79 -3.01 -8.03
C GLY A 112 3.89 -1.56 -7.57
N ALA A 113 3.76 -1.26 -6.27
CA ALA A 113 3.84 0.11 -5.78
C ALA A 113 5.28 0.65 -5.84
N ALA A 114 5.39 1.93 -6.15
CA ALA A 114 6.62 2.69 -5.96
C ALA A 114 6.93 2.92 -4.47
N VAL A 115 8.22 2.88 -4.12
CA VAL A 115 8.78 3.22 -2.80
C VAL A 115 10.15 3.89 -2.97
N GLY A 116 10.55 4.74 -2.02
CA GLY A 116 11.80 5.50 -2.08
C GLY A 116 11.72 6.74 -2.98
N GLY A 117 12.88 7.23 -3.40
CA GLY A 117 12.98 8.47 -4.17
C GLY A 117 12.45 9.68 -3.40
N LEU A 118 11.90 10.65 -4.14
CA LEU A 118 11.28 11.85 -3.56
C LEU A 118 9.92 11.61 -2.89
N ILE A 119 9.37 10.40 -3.02
CA ILE A 119 8.04 10.08 -2.48
C ILE A 119 8.13 9.79 -0.97
N ASP A 120 9.28 9.28 -0.53
CA ASP A 120 9.52 8.71 0.79
C ASP A 120 10.72 9.40 1.47
N ASP A 121 10.86 10.72 1.31
CA ASP A 121 11.98 11.51 1.84
C ASP A 121 11.89 11.82 3.35
N ASP A 122 10.69 11.74 3.91
CA ASP A 122 10.32 11.94 5.32
C ASP A 122 10.05 10.62 6.07
N VAL A 123 10.42 9.49 5.47
CA VAL A 123 10.24 8.17 6.09
C VAL A 123 11.07 8.05 7.36
N VAL A 124 10.41 7.64 8.43
CA VAL A 124 11.02 7.42 9.75
C VAL A 124 11.56 6.00 9.83
N ASP A 125 10.77 5.03 9.37
CA ASP A 125 11.12 3.62 9.41
C ASP A 125 10.25 2.81 8.41
N VAL A 126 10.56 1.53 8.24
CA VAL A 126 9.84 0.65 7.32
C VAL A 126 9.66 -0.75 7.89
N ILE A 127 8.49 -1.35 7.65
CA ILE A 127 8.21 -2.74 8.03
C ILE A 127 8.02 -3.56 6.75
N PRO A 128 8.98 -4.42 6.38
CA PRO A 128 8.79 -5.38 5.29
C PRO A 128 7.72 -6.42 5.64
N ILE A 129 6.91 -6.80 4.65
CA ILE A 129 5.83 -7.77 4.80
C ILE A 129 5.96 -8.87 3.75
N GLY A 130 5.83 -10.12 4.19
CA GLY A 130 6.00 -11.30 3.35
C GLY A 130 7.44 -11.46 2.85
N ASN A 131 7.61 -11.99 1.65
CA ASN A 131 8.94 -12.12 1.02
C ASN A 131 9.26 -10.89 0.18
N LEU A 132 9.65 -9.80 0.85
CA LEU A 132 9.88 -8.51 0.20
C LEU A 132 10.99 -8.59 -0.85
N SER A 133 10.67 -8.06 -2.02
CA SER A 133 11.58 -7.94 -3.16
C SER A 133 11.34 -6.58 -3.80
N LEU A 134 12.42 -5.81 -3.95
CA LEU A 134 12.41 -4.48 -4.55
C LEU A 134 13.20 -4.50 -5.86
N LEU A 135 12.58 -4.01 -6.93
CA LEU A 135 13.13 -3.96 -8.28
C LEU A 135 13.38 -2.50 -8.69
N ALA A 136 14.40 -2.26 -9.50
CA ALA A 136 14.52 -0.99 -10.19
C ALA A 136 13.52 -0.96 -11.35
N PRO A 137 12.86 0.17 -11.64
CA PRO A 137 12.02 0.29 -12.83
C PRO A 137 12.90 0.27 -14.09
N ASP A 138 12.47 -0.49 -15.11
CA ASP A 138 13.24 -0.65 -16.36
C ASP A 138 13.03 0.53 -17.33
N SER A 139 11.95 1.29 -17.15
CA SER A 139 11.58 2.40 -18.02
C SER A 139 10.87 3.54 -17.28
N HIS A 140 10.74 4.70 -17.94
CA HIS A 140 9.94 5.82 -17.43
C HIS A 140 8.46 5.47 -17.31
N GLU A 141 7.94 4.61 -18.20
CA GLU A 141 6.56 4.15 -18.14
C GLU A 141 6.34 3.28 -16.90
N ASP A 142 7.27 2.36 -16.59
CA ASP A 142 7.22 1.53 -15.39
C ASP A 142 7.31 2.39 -14.11
N HIS A 143 8.12 3.44 -14.14
CA HIS A 143 8.22 4.41 -13.06
C HIS A 143 6.86 5.10 -12.80
N GLN A 144 6.22 5.63 -13.84
CA GLN A 144 4.90 6.25 -13.72
C GLN A 144 3.83 5.24 -13.27
N ASN A 145 3.88 4.01 -13.79
CA ASN A 145 2.94 2.96 -13.43
C ASN A 145 3.06 2.58 -11.95
N ALA A 146 4.27 2.43 -11.44
CA ALA A 146 4.51 2.11 -10.04
C ALA A 146 3.97 3.21 -9.10
N ILE A 147 4.11 4.49 -9.48
CA ILE A 147 3.52 5.61 -8.75
C ILE A 147 2.00 5.55 -8.77
N LYS A 148 1.39 5.25 -9.93
CA LYS A 148 -0.07 5.09 -10.05
C LYS A 148 -0.57 3.95 -9.15
N ILE A 149 0.14 2.82 -9.11
CA ILE A 149 -0.19 1.69 -8.24
C ILE A 149 -0.05 2.08 -6.76
N ARG A 150 1.00 2.83 -6.38
CA ARG A 150 1.15 3.38 -5.02
C ARG A 150 -0.08 4.20 -4.61
N LEU A 151 -0.59 5.07 -5.49
CA LEU A 151 -1.82 5.84 -5.23
C LEU A 151 -3.06 4.94 -5.08
N GLN A 152 -3.14 3.82 -5.80
CA GLN A 152 -4.26 2.87 -5.63
C GLN A 152 -4.24 2.23 -4.23
N TRP A 153 -3.06 1.85 -3.72
CA TRP A 153 -2.93 1.32 -2.36
C TRP A 153 -3.28 2.35 -1.28
N ILE A 154 -2.90 3.61 -1.49
CA ILE A 154 -3.30 4.72 -0.60
C ILE A 154 -4.82 4.86 -0.59
N ARG A 155 -5.47 4.87 -1.76
CA ARG A 155 -6.95 4.95 -1.86
C ARG A 155 -7.65 3.76 -1.23
N LEU A 156 -7.11 2.55 -1.38
CA LEU A 156 -7.66 1.36 -0.74
C LEU A 156 -7.64 1.52 0.79
N THR A 157 -6.51 1.94 1.35
CA THR A 157 -6.36 2.17 2.79
C THR A 157 -7.28 3.30 3.26
N GLN A 158 -7.43 4.35 2.44
CA GLN A 158 -8.34 5.45 2.72
C GLN A 158 -9.80 5.00 2.85
N ASN A 159 -10.26 4.05 2.02
CA ASN A 159 -11.60 3.49 2.14
C ASN A 159 -11.86 2.83 3.51
N PHE A 160 -10.81 2.34 4.18
CA PHE A 160 -10.90 1.81 5.54
C PHE A 160 -10.91 2.95 6.54
N THR A 161 -10.07 3.97 6.35
CA THR A 161 -10.03 5.14 7.27
C THR A 161 -11.31 5.95 7.25
N ASP A 162 -12.05 5.93 6.14
CA ASP A 162 -13.31 6.64 5.99
C ASP A 162 -14.47 5.99 6.75
N GLN A 163 -14.29 4.80 7.34
CA GLN A 163 -15.32 4.22 8.21
C GLN A 163 -15.42 5.02 9.53
N PRO A 164 -16.66 5.32 9.97
CA PRO A 164 -16.89 6.11 11.18
C PRO A 164 -16.40 5.38 12.43
N GLU A 165 -16.69 4.08 12.53
CA GLU A 165 -16.40 3.27 13.70
C GLU A 165 -14.94 2.76 13.69
N PRO A 166 -14.13 3.04 14.73
CA PRO A 166 -12.74 2.58 14.82
C PRO A 166 -12.57 1.06 14.71
N ALA A 167 -13.53 0.30 15.26
CA ALA A 167 -13.50 -1.16 15.17
C ALA A 167 -13.66 -1.66 13.73
N ASP A 168 -14.47 -0.98 12.92
CA ASP A 168 -14.67 -1.33 11.51
C ASP A 168 -13.42 -1.00 10.70
N ARG A 169 -12.77 0.13 10.96
CA ARG A 169 -11.46 0.46 10.36
C ARG A 169 -10.43 -0.64 10.59
N ALA A 170 -10.30 -1.08 11.84
CA ALA A 170 -9.38 -2.14 12.25
C ALA A 170 -9.76 -3.50 11.62
N ARG A 171 -11.05 -3.83 11.59
CA ARG A 171 -11.55 -5.08 10.99
C ARG A 171 -11.24 -5.14 9.50
N MET A 172 -11.54 -4.07 8.76
CA MET A 172 -11.30 -4.02 7.32
C MET A 172 -9.83 -4.21 6.98
N ILE A 173 -8.89 -3.51 7.64
CA ILE A 173 -7.47 -3.67 7.33
C ILE A 173 -6.97 -5.09 7.65
N LEU A 174 -7.42 -5.70 8.76
CA LEU A 174 -7.05 -7.07 9.12
C LEU A 174 -7.59 -8.08 8.10
N GLU A 175 -8.85 -7.97 7.69
CA GLU A 175 -9.46 -8.84 6.67
C GLU A 175 -8.77 -8.72 5.31
N GLN A 176 -8.42 -7.49 4.93
CA GLN A 176 -7.74 -7.23 3.66
C GLN A 176 -6.33 -7.81 3.66
N PHE A 177 -5.60 -7.67 4.77
CA PHE A 177 -4.30 -8.32 4.93
C PHE A 177 -4.41 -9.85 4.92
N LYS A 178 -5.42 -10.45 5.57
CA LYS A 178 -5.66 -11.91 5.53
C LYS A 178 -6.07 -12.45 4.16
N THR A 179 -6.71 -11.61 3.34
CA THR A 179 -7.03 -11.97 1.95
C THR A 179 -5.76 -12.04 1.10
N TYR A 180 -4.80 -11.17 1.41
CA TYR A 180 -3.59 -10.99 0.60
C TYR A 180 -2.41 -11.87 1.07
N PHE A 181 -2.21 -11.96 2.38
CA PHE A 181 -1.12 -12.65 3.06
C PHE A 181 -1.63 -13.87 3.84
N ASP A 182 -0.75 -14.85 4.08
CA ASP A 182 -1.08 -15.94 5.00
C ASP A 182 -1.12 -15.46 6.46
N GLN A 183 -1.78 -16.24 7.33
CA GLN A 183 -1.98 -15.87 8.73
C GLN A 183 -0.64 -15.65 9.45
N ALA A 184 0.36 -16.49 9.18
CA ALA A 184 1.69 -16.37 9.77
C ALA A 184 2.35 -15.02 9.43
N THR A 185 2.21 -14.54 8.20
CA THR A 185 2.71 -13.22 7.78
C THR A 185 1.93 -12.09 8.44
N VAL A 186 0.61 -12.22 8.57
CA VAL A 186 -0.23 -11.20 9.22
C VAL A 186 0.11 -11.06 10.71
N ASP A 187 0.36 -12.18 11.40
CA ASP A 187 0.68 -12.21 12.83
C ASP A 187 2.02 -11.55 13.17
N LEU A 188 2.94 -11.44 12.20
CA LEU A 188 4.21 -10.72 12.37
C LEU A 188 4.03 -9.20 12.43
N VAL A 189 2.89 -8.67 11.99
CA VAL A 189 2.63 -7.24 11.96
C VAL A 189 2.02 -6.81 13.30
N SER A 190 2.71 -5.88 13.98
CA SER A 190 2.28 -5.39 15.28
C SER A 190 0.93 -4.68 15.22
N ASP A 191 0.21 -4.67 16.34
CA ASP A 191 -1.03 -3.92 16.49
C ASP A 191 -0.81 -2.42 16.22
N ASP A 192 0.35 -1.88 16.63
CA ASP A 192 0.74 -0.49 16.37
C ASP A 192 0.91 -0.17 14.87
N ALA A 193 1.49 -1.07 14.09
CA ALA A 193 1.66 -0.87 12.66
C ALA A 193 0.29 -0.81 11.95
N PHE A 194 -0.62 -1.73 12.29
CA PHE A 194 -1.99 -1.67 11.78
C PHE A 194 -2.75 -0.44 12.28
N ALA A 195 -2.57 -0.07 13.54
CA ALA A 195 -3.20 1.11 14.12
C ALA A 195 -2.79 2.39 13.38
N MET A 196 -1.51 2.53 13.02
CA MET A 196 -0.99 3.64 12.22
C MET A 196 -1.50 3.64 10.77
N LEU A 197 -1.79 2.47 10.18
CA LEU A 197 -2.33 2.38 8.83
C LEU A 197 -3.77 2.90 8.74
N VAL A 198 -4.57 2.72 9.79
CA VAL A 198 -6.01 3.08 9.77
C VAL A 198 -6.46 4.10 10.80
N GLY A 199 -5.52 4.76 11.49
CA GLY A 199 -5.81 5.85 12.42
C GLY A 199 -6.70 5.40 13.59
N VAL A 200 -6.29 4.35 14.30
CA VAL A 200 -6.96 3.85 15.52
C VAL A 200 -5.95 3.65 16.65
N LEU A 201 -6.44 3.27 17.83
CA LEU A 201 -5.56 2.89 18.93
C LEU A 201 -5.10 1.43 18.77
N PRO A 202 -3.85 1.08 19.15
CA PRO A 202 -3.37 -0.31 19.11
C PRO A 202 -4.29 -1.28 19.86
N GLN A 203 -4.90 -0.85 20.98
CA GLN A 203 -5.85 -1.66 21.74
C GLN A 203 -7.13 -1.98 20.96
N THR A 204 -7.55 -1.08 20.06
CA THR A 204 -8.67 -1.34 19.14
C THR A 204 -8.33 -2.46 18.17
N VAL A 205 -7.13 -2.43 17.59
CA VAL A 205 -6.63 -3.50 16.70
C VAL A 205 -6.53 -4.82 17.48
N HIS A 206 -5.92 -4.80 18.67
CA HIS A 206 -5.76 -5.97 19.51
C HIS A 206 -7.10 -6.66 19.80
N ARG A 207 -8.11 -5.89 20.22
CA ARG A 207 -9.45 -6.39 20.51
C ARG A 207 -10.06 -7.04 19.27
N VAL A 208 -10.09 -6.34 18.15
CA VAL A 208 -10.68 -6.85 16.91
C VAL A 208 -9.91 -8.07 16.40
N ARG A 209 -8.58 -8.08 16.53
CA ARG A 209 -7.72 -9.23 16.18
C ARG A 209 -8.08 -10.48 17.00
N SER A 210 -8.36 -10.32 18.29
CA SER A 210 -8.75 -11.43 19.18
C SER A 210 -10.12 -12.05 18.83
N GLU A 211 -10.98 -11.32 18.10
CA GLU A 211 -12.28 -11.83 17.63
C GLU A 211 -12.15 -12.80 16.43
N PHE A 212 -10.98 -12.84 15.78
CA PHE A 212 -10.74 -13.71 14.63
C PHE A 212 -10.00 -15.02 14.95
N VAL A 213 -9.59 -15.22 16.21
CA VAL A 213 -8.84 -16.40 16.66
C VAL A 213 -9.78 -17.50 17.11
#